data_AF-A0A939M212-F1
#
_entry.id   AF-A0A939M212-F1
#
_cell.length_a   1.000
_cell.length_b   1.000
_cell.length_c   1.000
_cell.angle_alpha   90.00
_cell.angle_beta   90.00
_cell.angle_gamma   90.00
#
_symmetry.space_group_name_H-M   'P 1'
#
loop_
_entity.id
_entity.type
_entity.pdbx_description
1 polymer ?
#
loop_
_entity_poly.entity_id
_entity_poly.type
_entity_poly.pdbx_seq_one_letter_code
_entity_poly.pdbx_strand_id
1 'polypeptide(L)'
;MANLMIRIATLATCSIALIGAFSVTSAVAAPGTEPGGSDADYSGMGQRSAYPPSSYPKRSGAKATHAPKAKKAKQSLFDAPAFAHGYRAAYSAIYDRTDYASAIEQLKTLGHDDNPNVANLIGYSYRKLGDYEQSQVWYERALKADPNHVLTWQYYGLWQLERGNREQALYHLGRIASICGTGCEEYRSLAAALEKPPGTSLVY
;
A
#
# COMPACT_ATOMS: atom_id res chain seq x y z
N MET A 1 9.72 -67.35 -17.11
CA MET A 1 8.45 -67.05 -17.79
C MET A 1 8.04 -65.63 -17.43
N ALA A 2 8.04 -64.72 -18.43
CA ALA A 2 7.53 -63.33 -18.45
C ALA A 2 8.19 -62.28 -17.52
N ASN A 3 8.57 -61.07 -17.90
CA ASN A 3 8.68 -60.32 -19.17
C ASN A 3 9.63 -59.12 -18.87
N LEU A 4 10.83 -59.06 -19.45
CA LEU A 4 11.27 -58.10 -20.48
C LEU A 4 10.35 -56.87 -20.68
N MET A 5 10.82 -55.67 -20.28
CA MET A 5 10.73 -54.46 -21.12
C MET A 5 11.80 -53.43 -20.72
N ILE A 6 12.76 -53.31 -21.62
CA ILE A 6 13.88 -52.37 -21.65
C ILE A 6 13.33 -51.01 -22.13
N ARG A 7 13.64 -49.92 -21.43
CA ARG A 7 13.52 -48.55 -21.95
C ARG A 7 14.88 -47.89 -21.92
N ILE A 8 15.58 -47.96 -23.05
CA ILE A 8 16.77 -47.18 -23.35
C ILE A 8 16.29 -45.81 -23.80
N ALA A 9 16.53 -44.77 -23.00
CA ALA A 9 16.41 -43.38 -23.43
C ALA A 9 17.83 -42.83 -23.54
N THR A 10 18.30 -42.67 -24.78
CA THR A 10 19.62 -42.17 -25.13
C THR A 10 19.74 -40.68 -24.83
N LEU A 11 20.84 -40.34 -24.16
CA LEU A 11 21.39 -39.00 -23.95
C LEU A 11 21.56 -38.22 -25.26
N ALA A 12 21.17 -36.95 -25.27
CA ALA A 12 21.64 -35.96 -26.22
C ALA A 12 22.11 -34.72 -25.45
N THR A 13 23.38 -34.74 -25.04
CA THR A 13 24.13 -33.58 -24.57
C THR A 13 24.67 -32.83 -25.80
N CYS A 14 24.28 -31.58 -26.00
CA CYS A 14 24.97 -30.66 -26.90
C CYS A 14 25.44 -29.46 -26.09
N SER A 15 26.72 -29.53 -25.71
CA SER A 15 27.52 -28.43 -25.19
C SER A 15 27.87 -27.50 -26.34
N ILE A 16 27.53 -26.21 -26.24
CA ILE A 16 28.17 -25.17 -27.05
C ILE A 16 28.76 -24.16 -26.07
N ALA A 17 30.07 -24.30 -25.87
CA ALA A 17 30.93 -23.28 -25.28
C ALA A 17 31.32 -22.31 -26.40
N LEU A 18 31.10 -21.01 -26.19
CA LEU A 18 31.75 -19.96 -26.96
C LEU A 18 32.37 -18.97 -25.98
N ILE A 19 33.68 -19.09 -25.88
CA ILE A 19 34.60 -18.25 -25.14
C ILE A 19 34.78 -16.97 -25.96
N GLY A 20 34.41 -15.82 -25.38
CA GLY A 20 34.74 -14.50 -25.90
C GLY A 20 35.37 -13.68 -24.79
N ALA A 21 36.68 -13.85 -24.59
CA ALA A 21 37.47 -12.99 -23.71
C ALA A 21 37.75 -11.67 -24.43
N PHE A 22 37.13 -10.57 -23.98
CA PHE A 22 37.56 -9.23 -24.30
C PHE A 22 38.32 -8.67 -23.09
N SER A 23 39.65 -8.67 -23.20
CA SER A 23 40.55 -7.97 -22.29
C SER A 23 41.06 -6.73 -23.00
N VAL A 24 40.69 -5.53 -22.54
CA VAL A 24 41.43 -4.29 -22.84
C VAL A 24 41.55 -3.47 -21.56
N THR A 25 42.72 -3.66 -20.93
CA THR A 25 43.57 -2.74 -20.14
C THR A 25 42.98 -1.50 -19.43
N SER A 26 43.26 -1.44 -18.13
CA SER A 26 43.32 -0.23 -17.29
C SER A 26 44.27 0.83 -17.84
N ALA A 27 43.89 2.10 -17.69
CA ALA A 27 44.80 3.24 -17.65
C ALA A 27 44.60 4.03 -16.34
N VAL A 28 45.68 4.67 -15.91
CA VAL A 28 46.11 4.97 -14.55
C VAL A 28 46.10 6.48 -14.26
N ALA A 29 46.00 6.84 -12.96
CA ALA A 29 46.41 8.10 -12.28
C ALA A 29 45.66 9.40 -12.68
N ALA A 30 45.38 10.36 -11.79
CA ALA A 30 46.22 10.91 -10.71
C ALA A 30 45.37 11.68 -9.63
N PRO A 31 45.97 12.07 -8.48
CA PRO A 31 45.31 12.65 -7.30
C PRO A 31 45.34 14.18 -7.25
N GLY A 32 44.49 14.76 -6.39
CA GLY A 32 44.51 16.16 -5.97
C GLY A 32 43.09 16.74 -5.93
N THR A 33 42.63 17.57 -5.00
CA THR A 33 43.19 18.24 -3.83
C THR A 33 41.95 18.83 -3.13
N GLU A 34 41.78 18.65 -1.82
CA GLU A 34 40.78 19.43 -1.06
C GLU A 34 41.15 20.92 -1.06
N PRO A 35 40.17 21.84 -1.04
CA PRO A 35 39.99 22.54 0.23
C PRO A 35 38.54 22.97 0.55
N GLY A 36 38.23 22.97 1.84
CA GLY A 36 37.77 24.17 2.54
C GLY A 36 36.31 24.59 2.33
N GLY A 37 35.51 24.41 3.39
CA GLY A 37 34.13 24.86 3.47
C GLY A 37 33.93 26.37 3.39
N SER A 38 32.67 26.72 3.15
CA SER A 38 32.08 27.96 3.65
C SER A 38 30.58 27.72 3.86
N ASP A 39 30.12 28.15 5.02
CA ASP A 39 28.74 28.09 5.49
C ASP A 39 27.81 28.85 4.55
N ALA A 40 26.68 28.23 4.20
CA ALA A 40 25.55 28.93 3.63
C ALA A 40 24.27 28.34 4.22
N ASP A 41 23.73 29.09 5.19
CA ASP A 41 22.34 29.07 5.60
C ASP A 41 21.41 28.88 4.39
N TYR A 42 20.66 27.77 4.37
CA TYR A 42 19.47 27.66 3.54
C TYR A 42 18.33 27.10 4.38
N SER A 43 17.41 28.02 4.68
CA SER A 43 16.21 27.83 5.47
C SER A 43 15.41 26.60 5.02
N GLY A 44 14.95 25.84 6.00
CA GLY A 44 14.15 24.64 5.81
C GLY A 44 12.88 24.89 5.00
N MET A 45 12.85 24.30 3.80
CA MET A 45 11.60 23.90 3.14
C MET A 45 11.52 22.37 3.21
N GLY A 46 11.07 21.88 4.35
CA GLY A 46 10.64 20.49 4.50
C GLY A 46 9.45 20.25 3.57
N GLN A 47 9.70 19.44 2.55
CA GLN A 47 8.71 18.95 1.62
C GLN A 47 7.57 18.29 2.39
N ARG A 48 6.35 18.84 2.28
CA ARG A 48 5.14 18.19 2.75
C ARG A 48 4.92 16.95 1.89
N SER A 49 5.40 15.81 2.36
CA SER A 49 4.91 14.51 1.89
C SER A 49 3.39 14.51 2.08
N ALA A 50 2.67 14.33 0.99
CA ALA A 50 1.21 14.34 0.96
C ALA A 50 0.69 13.08 1.66
N TYR A 51 0.62 13.13 2.99
CA TYR A 51 -0.22 12.22 3.77
C TYR A 51 -1.63 12.29 3.18
N PRO A 52 -2.31 11.15 2.95
CA PRO A 52 -3.75 11.21 2.70
C PRO A 52 -4.36 11.97 3.89
N PRO A 53 -5.13 13.04 3.63
CA PRO A 53 -5.69 13.87 4.68
C PRO A 53 -6.50 12.96 5.58
N SER A 54 -6.32 13.12 6.89
CA SER A 54 -7.04 12.40 7.92
C SER A 54 -8.53 12.35 7.59
N SER A 55 -8.98 11.22 7.04
CA SER A 55 -10.34 10.99 6.58
C SER A 55 -11.23 10.61 7.76
N TYR A 56 -11.11 11.31 8.89
CA TYR A 56 -12.24 11.39 9.78
C TYR A 56 -13.40 11.98 8.97
N PRO A 57 -14.58 11.33 8.91
CA PRO A 57 -15.73 11.95 8.29
C PRO A 57 -16.01 13.27 9.00
N LYS A 58 -15.66 14.38 8.34
CA LYS A 58 -15.84 15.72 8.89
C LYS A 58 -17.32 16.05 8.78
N ARG A 59 -17.99 16.16 9.92
CA ARG A 59 -19.41 16.54 10.02
C ARG A 59 -19.66 17.85 9.25
N SER A 60 -20.42 17.81 8.16
CA SER A 60 -20.95 19.00 7.51
C SER A 60 -22.16 19.50 8.32
N GLY A 61 -22.04 20.71 8.88
CA GLY A 61 -23.12 21.33 9.61
C GLY A 61 -24.12 21.99 8.67
N ALA A 62 -25.25 21.32 8.40
CA ALA A 62 -26.43 21.97 7.82
C ALA A 62 -27.55 21.98 8.87
N LYS A 63 -27.95 23.18 9.30
CA LYS A 63 -29.21 23.40 10.03
C LYS A 63 -30.36 23.15 9.05
N ALA A 64 -31.05 22.03 9.18
CA ALA A 64 -32.33 21.79 8.50
C ALA A 64 -33.45 21.80 9.55
N THR A 65 -34.26 22.84 9.53
CA THR A 65 -35.49 22.96 10.31
C THR A 65 -36.62 22.23 9.59
N HIS A 66 -36.76 20.92 9.76
CA HIS A 66 -38.03 20.22 9.60
C HIS A 66 -37.96 18.90 10.39
N ALA A 67 -38.90 18.71 11.32
CA ALA A 67 -39.04 17.44 12.02
C ALA A 67 -39.78 16.42 11.14
N PRO A 68 -39.26 15.18 11.02
CA PRO A 68 -40.14 14.04 10.80
C PRO A 68 -39.87 12.89 11.78
N LYS A 69 -40.92 12.08 11.93
CA LYS A 69 -41.10 10.95 12.85
C LYS A 69 -39.90 9.99 12.91
N ALA A 70 -39.56 9.56 14.13
CA ALA A 70 -38.43 8.70 14.47
C ALA A 70 -38.51 7.32 13.80
N LYS A 71 -37.78 7.15 12.68
CA LYS A 71 -37.13 5.88 12.39
C LYS A 71 -35.80 5.90 13.15
N LYS A 72 -35.50 4.89 13.97
CA LYS A 72 -34.18 4.73 14.62
C LYS A 72 -33.11 4.88 13.53
N ALA A 73 -32.45 6.05 13.47
CA ALA A 73 -31.28 6.23 12.63
C ALA A 73 -30.27 5.18 13.10
N LYS A 74 -29.72 4.36 12.18
CA LYS A 74 -28.55 3.55 12.51
C LYS A 74 -27.46 4.54 12.89
N GLN A 75 -27.22 4.69 14.19
CA GLN A 75 -26.17 5.56 14.71
C GLN A 75 -24.85 5.14 14.06
N SER A 76 -24.05 6.09 13.58
CA SER A 76 -22.76 5.76 12.96
C SER A 76 -21.90 5.09 14.02
N LEU A 77 -21.14 4.06 13.63
CA LEU A 77 -20.21 3.39 14.53
C LEU A 77 -19.21 4.39 15.16
N PHE A 78 -18.86 5.43 14.40
CA PHE A 78 -17.98 6.52 14.83
C PHE A 78 -18.61 7.48 15.84
N ASP A 79 -19.92 7.42 16.07
CA ASP A 79 -20.57 8.23 17.11
C ASP A 79 -20.45 7.56 18.49
N ALA A 80 -20.09 6.28 18.55
CA ALA A 80 -19.81 5.58 19.80
C ALA A 80 -18.45 6.05 20.35
N PRO A 81 -18.39 6.70 21.53
CA PRO A 81 -17.15 7.31 22.02
C PRO A 81 -16.00 6.32 22.18
N ALA A 82 -16.28 5.11 22.65
CA ALA A 82 -15.28 4.06 22.83
C ALA A 82 -14.66 3.63 21.50
N PHE A 83 -15.49 3.39 20.47
CA PHE A 83 -15.02 3.04 19.14
C PHE A 83 -14.18 4.18 18.54
N ALA A 84 -14.70 5.40 18.55
CA ALA A 84 -14.00 6.56 18.01
C ALA A 84 -12.66 6.82 18.70
N HIS A 85 -12.59 6.63 20.02
CA HIS A 85 -11.35 6.75 20.79
C HIS A 85 -10.34 5.67 20.43
N GLY A 86 -10.73 4.40 20.44
CA GLY A 86 -9.83 3.29 20.11
C GLY A 86 -9.37 3.34 18.65
N TYR A 87 -10.25 3.69 17.72
CA TYR A 87 -9.91 3.90 16.32
C TYR A 87 -8.91 5.05 16.13
N ARG A 88 -9.06 6.15 16.88
CA ARG A 88 -8.08 7.26 16.87
C ARG A 88 -6.73 6.84 17.44
N ALA A 89 -6.72 6.04 18.51
CA ALA A 89 -5.48 5.53 19.08
C ALA A 89 -4.71 4.68 18.05
N ALA A 90 -5.42 3.82 17.32
CA ALA A 90 -4.84 3.02 16.25
C ALA A 90 -4.31 3.88 15.10
N TYR A 91 -5.04 4.91 14.70
CA TYR A 91 -4.54 5.88 13.72
C TYR A 91 -3.22 6.52 14.15
N SER A 92 -3.14 6.96 15.42
CA SER A 92 -1.91 7.54 15.95
C SER A 92 -0.76 6.53 16.01
N ALA A 93 -1.06 5.26 16.32
CA ALA A 93 -0.08 4.18 16.25
C ALA A 93 0.51 4.05 14.83
N ILE A 94 -0.36 4.06 13.82
CA ILE A 94 0.03 3.89 12.41
C ILE A 94 0.83 5.10 11.89
N TYR A 95 0.29 6.30 12.04
CA TYR A 95 0.77 7.48 11.30
C TYR A 95 1.72 8.36 12.09
N ASP A 96 1.61 8.38 13.42
CA ASP A 96 2.45 9.24 14.26
C ASP A 96 3.64 8.45 14.84
N ARG A 97 3.41 7.17 15.20
CA ARG A 97 4.40 6.33 15.88
C ARG A 97 5.01 5.26 14.99
N THR A 98 4.43 4.99 13.83
CA THR A 98 4.80 3.85 12.96
C THR A 98 4.80 2.49 13.68
N ASP A 99 4.00 2.37 14.74
CA ASP A 99 3.85 1.17 15.55
C ASP A 99 2.68 0.33 15.02
N TYR A 100 2.97 -0.37 13.93
CA TYR A 100 1.98 -1.17 13.21
C TYR A 100 1.51 -2.41 13.99
N ALA A 101 2.38 -2.99 14.83
CA ALA A 101 2.01 -4.13 15.66
C ALA A 101 0.96 -3.72 16.71
N SER A 102 1.21 -2.62 17.44
CA SER A 102 0.22 -2.11 18.39
C SER A 102 -1.05 -1.63 17.70
N ALA A 103 -0.95 -1.04 16.50
CA ALA A 103 -2.12 -0.66 15.72
C ALA A 103 -3.04 -1.84 15.42
N ILE A 104 -2.48 -2.99 15.01
CA ILE A 104 -3.25 -4.20 14.71
C ILE A 104 -3.99 -4.69 15.95
N GLU A 105 -3.34 -4.73 17.10
CA GLU A 105 -3.97 -5.12 18.36
C GLU A 105 -5.10 -4.17 18.72
N GLN A 106 -4.85 -2.86 18.69
CA GLN A 106 -5.85 -1.83 18.98
C GLN A 106 -7.06 -1.94 18.06
N LEU A 107 -6.86 -2.13 16.76
CA LEU A 107 -7.94 -2.30 15.78
C LEU A 107 -8.76 -3.57 16.03
N LYS A 108 -8.11 -4.70 16.32
CA LYS A 108 -8.80 -5.97 16.64
C LYS A 108 -9.61 -5.87 17.94
N THR A 109 -9.10 -5.15 18.95
CA THR A 109 -9.84 -4.95 20.21
C THR A 109 -11.12 -4.15 20.05
N LEU A 110 -11.29 -3.42 18.94
CA LEU A 110 -12.56 -2.75 18.63
C LEU A 110 -13.69 -3.76 18.37
N GLY A 111 -13.38 -5.01 17.99
CA GLY A 111 -14.39 -6.03 17.72
C GLY A 111 -15.21 -5.78 16.45
N HIS A 112 -14.66 -4.99 15.51
CA HIS A 112 -15.33 -4.58 14.28
C HIS A 112 -14.49 -4.92 13.04
N ASP A 113 -13.97 -6.15 13.00
CA ASP A 113 -13.16 -6.69 11.90
C ASP A 113 -13.90 -6.68 10.55
N ASP A 114 -15.24 -6.63 10.57
CA ASP A 114 -16.11 -6.51 9.40
C ASP A 114 -16.34 -5.07 8.95
N ASN A 115 -15.84 -4.06 9.68
CA ASN A 115 -15.87 -2.69 9.21
C ASN A 115 -14.77 -2.50 8.14
N PRO A 116 -15.10 -2.01 6.93
CA PRO A 116 -14.12 -1.90 5.86
C PRO A 116 -12.97 -0.97 6.20
N ASN A 117 -13.19 0.09 6.99
CA ASN A 117 -12.12 0.99 7.41
C ASN A 117 -11.19 0.35 8.46
N VAL A 118 -11.73 -0.47 9.37
CA VAL A 118 -10.92 -1.22 10.36
C VAL A 118 -10.08 -2.27 9.65
N ALA A 119 -10.72 -3.12 8.83
CA ALA A 119 -10.03 -4.16 8.07
C ALA A 119 -8.96 -3.57 7.13
N ASN A 120 -9.24 -2.44 6.47
CA ASN A 120 -8.26 -1.75 5.64
C ASN A 120 -6.99 -1.35 6.39
N LEU A 121 -7.13 -0.80 7.60
CA LEU A 121 -5.99 -0.35 8.40
C LEU A 121 -5.20 -1.52 9.00
N ILE A 122 -5.87 -2.61 9.34
CA ILE A 122 -5.19 -3.85 9.73
C ILE A 122 -4.36 -4.35 8.54
N GLY A 123 -4.94 -4.41 7.34
CA GLY A 123 -4.23 -4.80 6.12
C GLY A 123 -3.03 -3.90 5.81
N TYR A 124 -3.22 -2.58 5.91
CA TYR A 124 -2.13 -1.61 5.76
C TYR A 124 -1.01 -1.83 6.77
N SER A 125 -1.35 -2.10 8.02
CA SER A 125 -0.36 -2.33 9.09
C SER A 125 0.45 -3.60 8.82
N TYR A 126 -0.20 -4.69 8.39
CA TYR A 126 0.51 -5.91 7.97
C TYR A 126 1.43 -5.68 6.77
N ARG A 127 0.98 -4.92 5.75
CA ARG A 127 1.83 -4.53 4.61
C ARG A 127 3.08 -3.80 5.08
N LYS A 128 2.95 -2.85 6.01
CA LYS A 128 4.09 -2.10 6.55
C LYS A 128 5.04 -2.93 7.41
N LEU A 129 4.56 -4.03 7.97
CA LEU A 129 5.38 -5.05 8.65
C LEU A 129 6.01 -6.06 7.67
N GLY A 130 5.68 -6.02 6.38
CA GLY A 130 6.14 -6.97 5.37
C GLY A 130 5.37 -8.30 5.37
N ASP A 131 4.35 -8.46 6.21
CA ASP A 131 3.47 -9.63 6.21
C ASP A 131 2.38 -9.47 5.13
N TYR A 132 2.80 -9.72 3.89
CA TYR A 132 1.95 -9.52 2.73
C TYR A 132 0.79 -10.51 2.63
N GLU A 133 0.96 -11.72 3.17
CA GLU A 133 -0.11 -12.74 3.18
C GLU A 133 -1.27 -12.26 4.06
N GLN A 134 -0.97 -11.79 5.28
CA GLN A 134 -2.00 -11.22 6.14
C GLN A 134 -2.57 -9.93 5.56
N SER A 135 -1.73 -9.06 4.99
CA SER A 135 -2.20 -7.83 4.35
C SER A 135 -3.27 -8.12 3.31
N GLN A 136 -3.06 -9.13 2.45
CA GLN A 136 -4.01 -9.50 1.41
C GLN A 136 -5.35 -9.95 2.00
N VAL A 137 -5.31 -10.87 2.98
CA VAL A 137 -6.51 -11.38 3.65
C VAL A 137 -7.37 -10.25 4.22
N TRP A 138 -6.73 -9.24 4.82
CA TRP A 138 -7.44 -8.10 5.41
C TRP A 138 -7.99 -7.12 4.39
N TYR A 139 -7.30 -6.86 3.28
CA TYR A 139 -7.86 -6.07 2.18
C TYR A 139 -9.05 -6.78 1.53
N GLU A 140 -8.97 -8.08 1.31
CA GLU A 140 -10.08 -8.88 0.77
C GLU A 140 -11.28 -8.88 1.73
N ARG A 141 -11.03 -8.95 3.04
CA ARG A 141 -12.08 -8.80 4.06
C ARG A 141 -12.74 -7.42 3.99
N ALA A 142 -11.97 -6.34 3.85
CA ALA A 142 -12.53 -4.99 3.72
C ALA A 142 -13.41 -4.87 2.46
N LEU A 143 -12.96 -5.40 1.32
CA LEU A 143 -13.73 -5.40 0.06
C LEU A 143 -14.93 -6.34 0.08
N LYS A 144 -14.89 -7.40 0.88
CA LYS A 144 -16.05 -8.25 1.13
C LYS A 144 -17.12 -7.53 1.93
N ALA A 145 -16.72 -6.69 2.89
CA ALA A 145 -17.63 -5.87 3.68
C ALA A 145 -18.23 -4.72 2.87
N ASP A 146 -17.40 -4.05 2.07
CA ASP A 146 -17.82 -3.00 1.14
C ASP A 146 -17.04 -3.09 -0.19
N PRO A 147 -17.65 -3.67 -1.24
CA PRO A 147 -17.04 -3.79 -2.57
C PRO A 147 -16.73 -2.44 -3.24
N ASN A 148 -17.30 -1.35 -2.74
CA ASN A 148 -17.10 0.01 -3.24
C ASN A 148 -16.19 0.83 -2.32
N HIS A 149 -15.50 0.20 -1.36
CA HIS A 149 -14.58 0.88 -0.46
C HIS A 149 -13.33 1.37 -1.19
N VAL A 150 -13.38 2.61 -1.68
CA VAL A 150 -12.37 3.23 -2.54
C VAL A 150 -10.98 3.20 -1.91
N LEU A 151 -10.88 3.49 -0.61
CA LEU A 151 -9.63 3.51 0.12
C LEU A 151 -8.91 2.14 0.09
N THR A 152 -9.65 1.04 0.20
CA THR A 152 -9.04 -0.29 0.09
C THR A 152 -8.59 -0.60 -1.32
N TRP A 153 -9.35 -0.25 -2.35
CA TRP A 153 -8.91 -0.42 -3.72
C TRP A 153 -7.59 0.33 -4.00
N GLN A 154 -7.44 1.54 -3.46
CA GLN A 154 -6.20 2.31 -3.55
C GLN A 154 -5.05 1.60 -2.83
N TYR A 155 -5.22 1.23 -1.57
CA TYR A 155 -4.15 0.64 -0.76
C TYR A 155 -3.70 -0.71 -1.30
N TYR A 156 -4.65 -1.51 -1.78
CA TYR A 156 -4.36 -2.78 -2.44
C TYR A 156 -3.65 -2.54 -3.79
N GLY A 157 -4.10 -1.58 -4.60
CA GLY A 157 -3.40 -1.22 -5.85
C GLY A 157 -1.97 -0.73 -5.63
N LEU A 158 -1.74 0.11 -4.62
CA LEU A 158 -0.40 0.58 -4.25
C LEU A 158 0.50 -0.56 -3.79
N TRP A 159 -0.05 -1.53 -3.05
CA TRP A 159 0.67 -2.73 -2.65
C TRP A 159 1.04 -3.61 -3.87
N GLN A 160 0.13 -3.78 -4.83
CA GLN A 160 0.44 -4.51 -6.06
C GLN A 160 1.60 -3.87 -6.83
N LEU A 161 1.71 -2.53 -6.83
CA LEU A 161 2.87 -1.85 -7.40
C LEU A 161 4.17 -2.15 -6.67
N GLU A 162 4.17 -2.13 -5.33
CA GLU A 162 5.35 -2.50 -4.55
C GLU A 162 5.85 -3.92 -4.84
N ARG A 163 4.92 -4.82 -5.18
CA ARG A 163 5.21 -6.20 -5.59
C ARG A 163 5.63 -6.34 -7.06
N GLY A 164 5.66 -5.25 -7.82
CA GLY A 164 5.95 -5.26 -9.26
C GLY A 164 4.76 -5.67 -10.15
N ASN A 165 3.59 -5.90 -9.56
CA ASN A 165 2.39 -6.37 -10.24
C ASN A 165 1.61 -5.19 -10.85
N ARG A 166 2.23 -4.53 -11.85
CA ARG A 166 1.66 -3.33 -12.48
C ARG A 166 0.27 -3.52 -13.08
N GLU A 167 0.04 -4.66 -13.75
CA GLU A 167 -1.26 -4.97 -14.35
C GLU A 167 -2.37 -5.07 -13.30
N GLN A 168 -2.07 -5.67 -12.15
CA GLN A 168 -3.01 -5.73 -11.03
C GLN A 168 -3.27 -4.33 -10.49
N ALA A 169 -2.26 -3.48 -10.34
CA ALA A 169 -2.46 -2.10 -9.93
C ALA A 169 -3.36 -1.30 -10.91
N LEU A 170 -3.21 -1.52 -12.22
CA LEU A 170 -4.09 -0.93 -13.23
C LEU A 170 -5.54 -1.42 -13.09
N TYR A 171 -5.75 -2.71 -12.79
CA TYR A 171 -7.08 -3.23 -12.48
C TYR A 171 -7.70 -2.50 -11.28
N HIS A 172 -6.94 -2.31 -10.20
CA HIS A 172 -7.40 -1.59 -9.01
C HIS A 172 -7.71 -0.12 -9.32
N LEU A 173 -6.89 0.54 -10.14
CA LEU A 173 -7.15 1.90 -10.60
C LEU A 173 -8.46 2.00 -11.39
N GLY A 174 -8.74 1.01 -12.26
CA GLY A 174 -10.01 0.90 -12.98
C GLY A 174 -11.22 0.75 -12.04
N ARG A 175 -11.09 -0.04 -10.97
CA ARG A 175 -12.12 -0.16 -9.93
C ARG A 175 -12.40 1.18 -9.26
N ILE A 176 -11.35 1.91 -8.85
CA ILE A 176 -11.50 3.24 -8.26
C ILE A 176 -12.22 4.19 -9.22
N ALA A 177 -11.80 4.23 -10.48
CA ALA A 177 -12.43 5.06 -11.51
C ALA A 177 -13.92 4.74 -11.68
N SER A 178 -14.32 3.47 -11.61
CA SER A 178 -15.73 3.07 -11.70
C SER A 178 -16.59 3.51 -10.51
N ILE A 179 -15.98 3.79 -9.35
CA ILE A 179 -16.69 4.14 -8.11
C ILE A 179 -16.76 5.66 -7.92
N CYS A 180 -15.64 6.37 -8.07
CA CYS A 180 -15.55 7.82 -7.80
C CYS A 180 -15.01 8.66 -8.97
N GLY A 181 -14.82 8.05 -10.15
CA GLY A 181 -14.23 8.73 -11.30
C GLY A 181 -12.72 8.97 -11.13
N THR A 182 -12.14 9.79 -12.01
CA THR A 182 -10.71 10.11 -12.00
C THR A 182 -10.37 11.33 -11.13
N GLY A 183 -11.39 12.01 -10.61
CA GLY A 183 -11.29 13.22 -9.80
C GLY A 183 -11.19 12.99 -8.29
N CYS A 184 -11.28 11.75 -7.80
CA CYS A 184 -11.04 11.44 -6.39
C CYS A 184 -9.54 11.35 -6.08
N GLU A 185 -9.20 11.58 -4.81
CA GLU A 185 -7.80 11.58 -4.36
C GLU A 185 -7.16 10.21 -4.53
N GLU A 186 -7.92 9.15 -4.25
CA GLU A 186 -7.50 7.77 -4.32
C GLU A 186 -7.08 7.37 -5.73
N TYR A 187 -7.84 7.83 -6.74
CA TYR A 187 -7.49 7.62 -8.14
C TYR A 187 -6.18 8.33 -8.48
N ARG A 188 -6.10 9.63 -8.17
CA ARG A 188 -4.91 10.44 -8.49
C ARG A 188 -3.66 9.89 -7.84
N SER A 189 -3.76 9.45 -6.60
CA SER A 189 -2.65 8.88 -5.85
C SER A 189 -2.13 7.58 -6.49
N LEU A 190 -3.02 6.64 -6.82
CA LEU A 190 -2.60 5.39 -7.47
C LEU A 190 -2.11 5.62 -8.91
N ALA A 191 -2.75 6.53 -9.65
CA ALA A 191 -2.31 6.92 -10.99
C ALA A 191 -0.90 7.54 -10.96
N ALA A 192 -0.64 8.46 -10.03
CA ALA A 192 0.69 9.06 -9.85
C ALA A 192 1.75 8.02 -9.45
N ALA A 193 1.40 7.03 -8.64
CA ALA A 193 2.30 5.92 -8.32
C ALA A 193 2.60 5.04 -9.56
N LEU A 194 1.61 4.83 -10.42
CA LEU A 194 1.76 4.11 -11.70
C LEU A 194 2.62 4.88 -12.70
N GLU A 195 2.73 6.20 -12.65
CA GLU A 195 3.59 6.95 -13.56
C GLU A 195 5.09 6.78 -13.24
N LYS A 196 5.42 6.35 -12.03
CA LYS A 196 6.82 6.14 -11.63
C LYS A 196 7.43 4.92 -12.34
N PRO A 197 8.72 4.99 -12.73
CA PRO A 197 9.41 3.86 -13.33
C PRO A 197 9.41 2.62 -12.41
N PRO A 198 9.34 1.40 -12.96
CA PRO A 198 9.50 0.18 -12.18
C PRO A 198 10.81 0.20 -11.39
N GLY A 199 10.77 -0.17 -10.11
CA GLY A 199 11.96 -0.24 -9.26
C GLY A 199 12.31 1.04 -8.49
N THR A 200 11.60 2.16 -8.69
CA THR A 200 11.67 3.27 -7.71
C THR A 200 10.95 2.85 -6.43
N SER A 201 11.67 2.84 -5.31
CA SER A 201 11.04 2.65 -3.99
C SER A 201 9.90 3.65 -3.85
N LEU A 202 8.68 3.14 -3.63
CA LEU A 202 7.55 3.96 -3.27
C LEU A 202 7.74 4.32 -1.81
N VAL A 203 8.57 5.33 -1.55
CA VAL A 203 8.72 5.90 -0.21
C VAL A 203 7.42 6.63 0.09
N TYR A 204 6.66 6.10 1.05
CA TYR A 204 5.42 6.66 1.57
C TYR A 204 5.65 7.22 2.97
#